data_AF-A0A2D8KI90-F1
#
_entry.id   AF-A0A2D8KI90-F1
#
_cell.length_a   1.000
_cell.length_b   1.000
_cell.length_c   1.000
_cell.angle_alpha   90.00
_cell.angle_beta   90.00
_cell.angle_gamma   90.00
#
_symmetry.space_group_name_H-M   'P 1'
#
loop_
_entity.id
_entity.type
_entity.pdbx_description
1 polymer ?
#
loop_
_entity_poly.entity_id
_entity_poly.type
_entity_poly.pdbx_seq_one_letter_code
_entity_poly.pdbx_strand_id
1 'polypeptide(L)'
;MIKYRERLNKFELYNLRTDPGETQNISTENPRLFTMMKEEFFSWNQSVDSSFAGFRLQRKKSFKNPESHYWNIDNRYEPFFKEWIKRP
;
A
#
# COMPACT_ATOMS: atom_id res chain seq x y z
N MET A 1 -34.12 4.67 -5.49
CA MET A 1 -33.11 4.22 -6.47
C MET A 1 -32.04 5.29 -6.58
N ILE A 2 -30.85 5.04 -6.05
CA ILE A 2 -29.73 6.00 -6.07
C ILE A 2 -29.07 5.91 -7.45
N LYS A 3 -29.06 7.06 -8.15
CA LYS A 3 -28.53 7.24 -9.50
C LYS A 3 -26.99 7.22 -9.42
N TYR A 4 -26.36 6.07 -9.66
CA TYR A 4 -24.91 6.02 -9.85
C TYR A 4 -24.57 6.88 -11.07
N ARG A 5 -23.92 8.02 -10.82
CA ARG A 5 -23.38 8.90 -11.85
C ARG A 5 -22.16 8.17 -12.42
N GLU A 6 -22.27 7.64 -13.64
CA GLU A 6 -21.13 7.15 -14.40
C GLU A 6 -20.15 8.30 -14.61
N ARG A 7 -19.19 8.47 -13.68
CA ARG A 7 -18.00 9.26 -13.95
C ARG A 7 -17.18 8.43 -14.92
N LEU A 8 -17.27 8.76 -16.21
CA LEU A 8 -16.24 8.38 -17.17
C LEU A 8 -14.90 8.81 -16.57
N ASN A 9 -14.04 7.85 -16.22
CA ASN A 9 -12.70 8.11 -15.67
C ASN A 9 -11.87 8.84 -16.72
N LYS A 10 -12.00 10.17 -16.78
CA LYS A 10 -11.16 11.04 -17.59
C LYS A 10 -9.92 11.37 -16.78
N PHE A 11 -8.75 11.08 -17.33
CA PHE A 11 -7.50 11.55 -16.78
C PHE A 11 -7.39 13.06 -17.00
N GLU A 12 -6.85 13.75 -16.01
CA GLU A 12 -6.60 15.19 -16.03
C GLU A 12 -5.15 15.43 -15.61
N LEU A 13 -4.61 16.58 -15.98
CA LEU A 13 -3.25 16.99 -15.59
C LEU A 13 -3.31 18.39 -15.00
N TYR A 14 -2.66 18.57 -13.85
CA TYR A 14 -2.63 19.83 -13.12
C TYR A 14 -1.20 20.20 -12.74
N ASN A 15 -0.92 21.50 -12.64
CA ASN A 15 0.33 22.01 -12.11
C ASN A 15 0.11 22.55 -10.68
N LEU A 16 0.34 21.72 -9.68
CA LEU A 16 0.05 22.07 -8.28
C LEU A 16 0.88 23.24 -7.73
N ARG A 17 1.99 23.62 -8.38
CA ARG A 17 2.78 24.80 -7.98
C ARG A 17 2.02 26.09 -8.26
N THR A 18 1.31 26.15 -9.37
CA THR A 18 0.61 27.34 -9.86
C THR A 18 -0.91 27.24 -9.71
N ASP A 19 -1.44 26.01 -9.61
CA ASP A 19 -2.84 25.69 -9.41
C ASP A 19 -3.02 24.62 -8.31
N PRO A 20 -2.84 24.99 -7.02
CA PRO A 20 -2.99 24.06 -5.90
C PRO A 20 -4.43 23.54 -5.72
N GLY A 21 -5.41 24.23 -6.29
CA GLY A 21 -6.83 23.89 -6.21
C GLY A 21 -7.32 22.98 -7.33
N GLU A 22 -6.42 22.54 -8.23
CA GLU A 22 -6.75 21.67 -9.38
C GLU A 22 -7.91 22.22 -10.21
N THR A 23 -7.91 23.53 -10.42
CA THR A 23 -8.98 24.25 -11.11
C THR A 23 -8.81 24.29 -12.63
N GLN A 24 -7.57 24.14 -13.13
CA GLN A 24 -7.23 24.22 -14.54
C GLN A 24 -6.57 22.93 -15.04
N ASN A 25 -7.33 22.16 -15.82
CA ASN A 25 -6.80 20.97 -16.49
C ASN A 25 -5.93 21.36 -17.70
N ILE A 26 -4.64 21.06 -17.64
CA ILE A 26 -3.62 21.37 -18.66
C ILE A 26 -3.29 20.17 -19.57
N SER A 27 -4.11 19.10 -19.56
CA SER A 27 -3.84 17.86 -20.32
C SER A 27 -3.78 18.07 -21.83
N THR A 28 -4.60 18.97 -22.39
CA THR A 28 -4.60 19.30 -23.83
C THR A 28 -3.49 20.27 -24.21
N GLU A 29 -3.04 21.10 -23.27
CA GLU A 29 -1.97 22.08 -23.46
C GLU A 29 -0.59 21.40 -23.48
N ASN A 30 -0.43 20.31 -22.70
CA ASN A 30 0.80 19.53 -22.59
C ASN A 30 0.60 18.04 -22.91
N PRO A 31 0.23 17.68 -24.15
CA PRO A 31 -0.19 16.31 -24.50
C PRO A 31 0.93 15.27 -24.35
N ARG A 32 2.19 15.67 -24.57
CA ARG A 32 3.35 14.78 -24.40
C ARG A 32 3.56 14.43 -22.93
N LEU A 33 3.58 15.43 -22.06
CA LEU A 33 3.71 15.24 -20.61
C LEU A 33 2.53 14.42 -20.07
N PHE A 34 1.31 14.73 -20.53
CA PHE A 34 0.12 14.00 -20.16
C PHE A 34 0.18 12.52 -20.55
N THR A 35 0.73 12.20 -21.72
CA THR A 35 0.92 10.81 -22.16
C THR A 35 1.94 10.10 -21.28
N MET A 36 3.10 10.71 -21.05
CA MET A 36 4.15 10.14 -20.19
C MET A 36 3.65 9.86 -18.76
N MET A 37 2.97 10.82 -18.14
CA MET A 37 2.47 10.65 -16.77
C MET A 37 1.39 9.58 -16.66
N LYS A 38 0.55 9.41 -17.68
CA LYS A 38 -0.41 8.29 -17.72
C LYS A 38 0.31 6.94 -17.80
N GLU A 39 1.33 6.82 -18.65
CA GLU A 39 2.12 5.58 -18.77
C GLU A 39 2.80 5.23 -17.45
N GLU A 40 3.39 6.22 -16.78
CA GLU A 40 4.01 6.04 -15.46
C GLU A 40 2.98 5.63 -14.40
N PHE A 41 1.80 6.27 -14.40
CA PHE A 41 0.70 5.89 -13.52
C PHE A 41 0.27 4.43 -13.72
N PHE A 42 0.09 3.99 -14.97
CA PHE A 42 -0.28 2.60 -15.26
C PHE A 42 0.80 1.60 -14.82
N SER A 43 2.07 1.92 -15.09
CA SER A 43 3.20 1.08 -14.67
C SER A 43 3.25 0.94 -13.15
N TRP A 44 3.11 2.04 -12.43
CA TRP A 44 3.04 2.04 -10.97
C TRP A 44 1.84 1.24 -10.46
N ASN A 45 0.64 1.46 -11.01
CA ASN A 45 -0.57 0.75 -10.58
C ASN A 45 -0.43 -0.76 -10.76
N GLN A 46 0.12 -1.21 -11.88
CA GLN A 46 0.40 -2.63 -12.13
C GLN A 46 1.39 -3.21 -11.12
N SER A 47 2.40 -2.44 -10.69
CA SER A 47 3.34 -2.86 -9.65
C SER A 47 2.67 -3.04 -8.29
N VAL A 48 1.71 -2.16 -7.95
CA VAL A 48 0.92 -2.25 -6.72
C VAL A 48 0.01 -3.46 -6.74
N ASP A 49 -0.70 -3.69 -7.84
CA ASP A 49 -1.55 -4.88 -8.03
C ASP A 49 -0.73 -6.17 -7.89
N SER A 50 0.48 -6.19 -8.46
CA SER A 50 1.41 -7.31 -8.36
C SER A 50 1.88 -7.54 -6.91
N SER A 51 2.13 -6.48 -6.16
CA SER A 51 2.47 -6.55 -4.73
C SER A 51 1.31 -7.12 -3.90
N PHE A 52 0.09 -6.65 -4.15
CA PHE A 52 -1.11 -7.14 -3.47
C PHE A 52 -1.41 -8.61 -3.80
N ALA A 53 -1.26 -9.01 -5.07
CA ALA A 53 -1.40 -10.39 -5.51
C ALA A 53 -0.30 -11.31 -4.94
N GLY A 54 0.93 -10.80 -4.84
CA GLY A 54 2.10 -11.50 -4.29
C GLY A 54 2.01 -11.80 -2.80
N PHE A 55 1.40 -10.92 -2.00
CA PHE A 55 1.14 -11.16 -0.58
C PHE A 55 0.21 -12.36 -0.35
N ARG A 56 -0.67 -12.65 -1.32
CA ARG A 56 -1.61 -13.77 -1.26
C ARG A 56 -0.99 -15.09 -1.75
N LEU A 57 0.02 -15.03 -2.63
CA LEU A 57 0.69 -16.19 -3.23
C LEU A 57 1.90 -16.72 -2.43
N GLN A 58 2.35 -16.03 -1.38
CA GLN A 58 3.49 -16.48 -0.54
C GLN A 58 3.15 -16.65 0.94
N ARG A 59 1.90 -16.95 1.30
CA ARG A 59 1.68 -17.73 2.51
C ARG A 59 2.22 -19.13 2.25
N LYS A 60 3.55 -19.31 2.43
CA LYS A 60 4.16 -20.62 2.67
C LYS A 60 3.24 -21.32 3.66
N LYS A 61 2.79 -22.51 3.26
CA LYS A 61 1.97 -23.44 4.05
C LYS A 61 2.34 -23.23 5.52
N SER A 62 1.43 -22.60 6.27
CA SER A 62 1.71 -22.26 7.66
C SER A 62 2.17 -23.54 8.33
N PHE A 63 3.41 -23.56 8.82
CA PHE A 63 3.84 -24.61 9.74
C PHE A 63 2.75 -24.70 10.82
N LYS A 64 2.44 -25.94 11.23
CA LYS A 64 1.38 -26.24 12.21
C LYS A 64 1.40 -25.15 13.29
N ASN A 65 0.28 -24.45 13.48
CA ASN A 65 0.20 -23.32 14.40
C ASN A 65 0.85 -23.75 15.72
N PRO A 66 1.89 -23.05 16.21
CA PRO A 66 2.52 -23.45 17.46
C PRO A 66 1.45 -23.49 18.54
N GLU A 67 1.47 -24.53 19.36
CA GLU A 67 0.57 -24.58 20.49
C GLU A 67 0.85 -23.39 21.40
N SER A 68 -0.24 -22.81 21.90
CA SER A 68 -0.16 -21.74 22.90
C SER A 68 0.60 -22.27 24.09
N HIS A 69 1.72 -21.62 24.43
CA HIS A 69 2.49 -21.91 25.62
C HIS A 69 2.78 -20.59 26.32
N TYR A 70 2.80 -20.63 27.65
CA TYR A 70 3.13 -19.47 28.44
C TYR A 70 4.65 -19.26 28.42
N TRP A 71 5.08 -18.04 28.09
CA TRP A 71 6.51 -17.72 28.01
C TRP A 71 7.22 -17.81 29.37
N ASN A 72 6.49 -17.60 30.48
CA ASN A 72 7.05 -17.58 31.83
C ASN A 72 7.27 -18.99 32.44
N ILE A 73 6.81 -20.05 31.77
CA ILE A 73 7.06 -21.46 32.17
C ILE A 73 7.97 -22.19 31.18
N ASP A 74 8.43 -21.50 30.15
CA ASP A 74 9.31 -22.07 29.13
C ASP A 74 10.76 -21.71 29.44
N ASN A 75 11.56 -22.73 29.77
CA ASN A 75 12.96 -22.60 30.21
C ASN A 75 13.84 -21.86 29.19
N ARG A 76 13.45 -21.78 27.91
CA ARG A 76 14.17 -20.99 26.90
C ARG A 76 14.23 -19.51 27.25
N TYR A 77 13.28 -19.01 28.03
CA TYR A 77 13.21 -17.60 28.42
C TYR A 77 13.89 -17.28 29.76
N GLU A 78 14.27 -18.29 30.53
CA GLU A 78 14.92 -18.15 31.84
C GLU A 78 16.15 -17.23 31.84
N PRO A 79 17.05 -17.27 30.82
CA PRO A 79 18.22 -16.40 30.79
C PRO A 79 17.88 -14.89 30.76
N PHE A 80 16.69 -14.52 30.28
CA PHE A 80 16.29 -13.12 30.09
C PHE A 80 15.55 -12.53 31.29
N PHE A 81 15.11 -13.34 32.25
CA PHE A 81 14.31 -12.88 33.38
C PHE A 81 15.02 -11.81 34.22
N LYS A 82 16.35 -11.94 34.40
CA LYS A 82 17.17 -10.95 35.12
C LYS A 82 17.15 -9.56 34.47
N GLU A 83 17.05 -9.51 33.14
CA GLU A 83 16.96 -8.26 32.39
C GLU A 83 15.54 -7.71 32.43
N TRP A 84 14.53 -8.57 32.27
CA TRP A 84 13.13 -8.16 32.18
C TRP A 84 12.57 -7.59 33.48
N ILE A 85 13.01 -8.11 34.63
CA ILE A 85 12.65 -7.55 35.95
C ILE A 85 13.05 -6.08 36.08
N LYS A 86 14.05 -5.62 35.32
CA LYS A 86 14.54 -4.24 35.38
C LYS A 86 13.85 -3.30 34.40
N ARG A 87 12.93 -3.80 33.56
CA ARG A 87 12.19 -2.97 32.61
C ARG A 87 11.11 -2.19 33.38
N PRO A 88 10.96 -0.87 33.10
CA PRO A 88 10.03 0.01 33.82
C PRO A 88 8.55 -0.34 33.60
#